data_AF-A0A822E4W3-F1
#
_entry.id   AF-A0A822E4W3-F1
#
_cell.length_a   1.000
_cell.length_b   1.000
_cell.length_c   1.000
_cell.angle_alpha   90.00
_cell.angle_beta   90.00
_cell.angle_gamma   90.00
#
_symmetry.space_group_name_H-M   'P 1'
#
loop_
_entity.id
_entity.type
_entity.pdbx_description
1 polymer ?
#
loop_
_entity_poly.entity_id
_entity_poly.type
_entity_poly.pdbx_seq_one_letter_code
_entity_poly.pdbx_strand_id
1 'polypeptide(L)'
;MNSLKEEQSMKVNFWQRFHMKKQNRKPTKAVSIRSLFRYATFADLLYMLLAIITSAAFGATNPLFFVVFVIGCVIIICGYIRVTAFNITAERQTRTIRQTLFQSILKKDVVYFDTHKTGELSTLISDDINKIRDGIGDKLGALIDTISIFICCIIIGFVKGWKLALVIFSTLPVIVTTFIITSKVG
;
A
#
# COMPACT_ATOMS: atom_id res chain seq x y z
N MET A 1 -30.82 22.50 -75.03
CA MET A 1 -30.16 21.32 -75.64
C MET A 1 -28.68 21.19 -75.25
N ASN A 2 -27.90 22.28 -75.19
CA ASN A 2 -26.47 22.22 -74.85
C ASN A 2 -26.18 21.90 -73.36
N SER A 3 -27.01 22.39 -72.42
CA SER A 3 -26.84 22.10 -70.98
C SER A 3 -27.00 20.62 -70.62
N LEU A 4 -27.93 19.92 -71.27
CA LEU A 4 -28.13 18.48 -71.08
C LEU A 4 -26.99 17.64 -71.69
N LYS A 5 -26.29 18.17 -72.71
CA LYS A 5 -25.16 17.50 -73.35
C LYS A 5 -23.88 17.61 -72.49
N GLU A 6 -23.69 18.73 -71.79
CA GLU A 6 -22.61 18.91 -70.82
C GLU A 6 -22.80 18.04 -69.55
N GLU A 7 -24.01 17.91 -69.04
CA GLU A 7 -24.29 17.07 -67.87
C GLU A 7 -23.98 15.59 -68.14
N GLN A 8 -24.32 15.10 -69.35
CA GLN A 8 -24.01 13.74 -69.77
C GLN A 8 -22.50 13.54 -69.98
N SER A 9 -21.81 14.52 -70.57
CA SER A 9 -20.34 14.49 -70.72
C SER A 9 -19.61 14.50 -69.37
N MET A 10 -20.07 15.29 -68.40
CA MET A 10 -19.52 15.28 -67.04
C MET A 10 -19.77 13.95 -66.33
N LYS A 11 -20.97 13.36 -66.44
CA LYS A 11 -21.26 12.04 -65.88
C LYS A 11 -20.36 10.96 -66.48
N VAL A 12 -20.15 10.97 -67.80
CA VAL A 12 -19.28 9.99 -68.48
C VAL A 12 -17.82 10.15 -68.06
N ASN A 13 -17.28 11.38 -68.05
CA ASN A 13 -15.91 11.65 -67.61
C ASN A 13 -15.70 11.37 -66.10
N PHE A 14 -16.72 11.63 -65.28
CA PHE A 14 -16.71 11.33 -63.86
C PHE A 14 -16.70 9.82 -63.61
N TRP A 15 -17.59 9.07 -64.28
CA TRP A 15 -17.61 7.61 -64.21
C TRP A 15 -16.32 7.00 -64.74
N GLN A 16 -15.74 7.53 -65.82
CA GLN A 16 -14.42 7.14 -66.31
C GLN A 16 -13.34 7.40 -65.26
N ARG A 17 -13.28 8.59 -64.66
CA ARG A 17 -12.32 8.89 -63.58
C ARG A 17 -12.52 7.99 -62.36
N PHE A 18 -13.76 7.66 -62.01
CA PHE A 18 -14.07 6.80 -60.87
C PHE A 18 -13.64 5.35 -61.11
N HIS A 19 -13.93 4.80 -62.30
CA HIS A 19 -13.46 3.48 -62.72
C HIS A 19 -11.94 3.43 -62.83
N MET A 20 -11.30 4.48 -63.36
CA MET A 20 -9.84 4.61 -63.43
C MET A 20 -9.20 4.63 -62.04
N LYS A 21 -9.79 5.36 -61.08
CA LYS A 21 -9.27 5.42 -59.70
C LYS A 21 -9.41 4.08 -58.98
N LYS A 22 -10.47 3.31 -59.25
CA LYS A 22 -10.67 1.96 -58.69
C LYS A 22 -9.70 0.94 -59.29
N GLN A 23 -9.40 1.05 -60.58
CA GLN A 23 -8.47 0.16 -61.29
C GLN A 23 -7.00 0.45 -60.92
N ASN A 24 -6.64 1.71 -60.64
CA ASN A 24 -5.29 2.10 -60.23
C ASN A 24 -5.01 1.94 -58.72
N ARG A 25 -5.99 1.54 -57.90
CA ARG A 25 -5.69 1.07 -56.54
C ARG A 25 -5.03 -0.30 -56.68
N LYS A 26 -3.70 -0.32 -56.72
CA LYS A 26 -2.92 -1.57 -56.73
C LYS A 26 -3.44 -2.44 -55.58
N PRO A 27 -3.79 -3.72 -55.83
CA PRO A 27 -4.24 -4.60 -54.76
C PRO A 27 -3.09 -4.68 -53.75
N THR A 28 -3.29 -4.13 -52.56
CA THR A 28 -2.33 -4.29 -51.47
C THR A 28 -2.37 -5.76 -51.10
N LYS A 29 -1.47 -6.52 -51.71
CA LYS A 29 -1.29 -7.94 -51.41
C LYS A 29 -1.02 -8.05 -49.92
N ALA A 30 -1.80 -8.86 -49.21
CA ALA A 30 -1.55 -9.17 -47.82
C ALA A 30 -0.14 -9.75 -47.73
N VAL A 31 0.81 -8.93 -47.27
CA VAL A 31 2.21 -9.29 -47.22
C VAL A 31 2.34 -10.33 -46.13
N SER A 32 2.72 -11.55 -46.54
CA SER A 32 2.88 -12.65 -45.60
C SER A 32 3.92 -12.27 -44.55
N ILE A 33 3.62 -12.45 -43.26
CA ILE A 33 4.45 -12.01 -42.14
C ILE A 33 5.91 -12.50 -42.27
N ARG A 34 6.11 -13.71 -42.81
CA ARG A 34 7.45 -14.25 -43.09
C ARG A 34 8.26 -13.42 -44.10
N SER A 35 7.60 -12.76 -45.04
CA SER A 35 8.28 -11.88 -46.01
C SER A 35 8.67 -10.52 -45.42
N LEU A 36 8.04 -10.10 -44.32
CA LEU A 36 8.45 -8.94 -43.53
C LEU A 36 9.70 -9.24 -42.68
N PHE A 37 9.82 -10.46 -42.14
CA PHE A 37 11.00 -10.88 -41.37
C PHE A 37 12.27 -11.07 -42.18
N ARG A 38 12.19 -11.14 -43.52
CA ARG A 38 13.37 -11.34 -44.37
C ARG A 38 14.32 -10.13 -44.41
N TYR A 39 13.82 -8.95 -44.01
CA TYR A 39 14.61 -7.71 -43.87
C TYR A 39 14.84 -7.31 -42.41
N ALA A 40 14.26 -8.04 -41.45
CA ALA A 40 14.44 -7.75 -40.04
C ALA A 40 15.85 -8.19 -39.63
N THR A 41 16.68 -7.22 -39.27
CA THR A 41 18.02 -7.46 -38.72
C THR A 41 17.91 -8.34 -37.46
N PHE A 42 18.91 -9.15 -37.15
CA PHE A 42 18.88 -10.01 -35.96
C PHE A 42 18.61 -9.24 -34.65
N ALA A 43 19.08 -7.99 -34.58
CA ALA A 43 18.78 -7.08 -33.48
C ALA A 43 17.28 -6.73 -33.38
N ASP A 44 16.60 -6.44 -34.49
CA ASP A 44 15.17 -6.09 -34.52
C ASP A 44 14.29 -7.28 -34.12
N LEU A 45 14.69 -8.50 -34.50
CA LEU A 45 14.04 -9.73 -34.07
C LEU A 45 14.15 -9.91 -32.54
N LEU A 46 15.31 -9.60 -31.96
CA LEU A 46 15.55 -9.68 -30.52
C LEU A 46 14.74 -8.63 -29.74
N TYR A 47 14.70 -7.39 -30.24
CA TYR A 47 13.84 -6.35 -29.66
C TYR A 47 12.36 -6.71 -29.69
N MET A 48 11.90 -7.34 -30.77
CA MET A 48 10.50 -7.75 -30.87
C MET A 48 10.18 -8.95 -29.96
N LEU A 49 11.08 -9.91 -29.78
CA LEU A 49 10.90 -10.99 -28.80
C LEU A 49 10.86 -10.44 -27.36
N LEU A 50 11.76 -9.51 -27.04
CA LEU A 50 11.72 -8.80 -25.77
C LEU A 50 10.40 -8.04 -25.58
N ALA A 51 9.87 -7.40 -26.63
CA ALA A 51 8.60 -6.70 -26.56
C ALA A 51 7.39 -7.63 -26.35
N ILE A 52 7.39 -8.82 -26.96
CA ILE A 52 6.32 -9.82 -26.76
C ILE A 52 6.35 -10.36 -25.33
N ILE A 53 7.54 -10.70 -24.82
CA ILE A 53 7.73 -11.17 -23.44
C ILE A 53 7.30 -10.08 -22.46
N THR A 54 7.69 -8.84 -22.73
CA THR A 54 7.34 -7.67 -21.93
C THR A 54 5.82 -7.43 -21.94
N SER A 55 5.18 -7.47 -23.10
CA SER A 55 3.73 -7.26 -23.24
C SER A 55 2.89 -8.32 -22.50
N ALA A 56 3.31 -9.59 -22.57
CA ALA A 56 2.64 -10.66 -21.84
C ALA A 56 2.74 -10.47 -20.31
N ALA A 57 3.88 -10.01 -19.81
CA ALA A 57 4.07 -9.71 -18.39
C ALA A 57 3.21 -8.51 -17.93
N PHE A 58 3.13 -7.44 -18.73
CA PHE A 58 2.26 -6.31 -18.43
C PHE A 58 0.77 -6.71 -18.34
N GLY A 59 0.30 -7.61 -19.21
CA GLY A 59 -1.08 -8.11 -19.19
C GLY A 59 -1.47 -8.80 -17.88
N ALA A 60 -0.60 -9.65 -17.33
CA ALA A 60 -0.86 -10.35 -16.07
C ALA A 60 -0.63 -9.47 -14.82
N THR A 61 0.23 -8.46 -14.92
CA THR A 61 0.61 -7.60 -13.78
C THR A 61 -0.46 -6.55 -13.46
N ASN A 62 -1.15 -6.01 -14.47
CA ASN A 62 -2.15 -4.95 -14.29
C ASN A 62 -3.25 -5.23 -13.24
N PRO A 63 -3.93 -6.40 -13.22
CA PRO A 63 -4.97 -6.68 -12.22
C PRO A 63 -4.39 -6.87 -10.82
N LEU A 64 -3.22 -7.51 -10.70
CA LEU A 64 -2.56 -7.70 -9.41
C LEU A 64 -2.10 -6.36 -8.82
N PHE A 65 -1.55 -5.48 -9.67
CA PHE A 65 -1.13 -4.15 -9.27
C PHE A 65 -2.30 -3.34 -8.72
N PHE A 66 -3.47 -3.40 -9.36
CA PHE A 66 -4.66 -2.70 -8.88
C PHE A 66 -5.10 -3.19 -7.48
N VAL A 67 -5.12 -4.50 -7.25
CA VAL A 67 -5.50 -5.07 -5.94
C VAL A 67 -4.51 -4.68 -4.85
N VAL A 68 -3.20 -4.80 -5.12
CA VAL A 68 -2.16 -4.41 -4.16
C VAL A 68 -2.20 -2.90 -3.88
N PHE A 69 -2.45 -2.09 -4.90
CA PHE A 69 -2.58 -0.64 -4.76
C PHE A 69 -3.75 -0.26 -3.86
N VAL A 70 -4.93 -0.84 -4.08
CA VAL A 70 -6.11 -0.59 -3.24
C VAL A 70 -5.87 -1.00 -1.79
N ILE A 71 -5.33 -2.19 -1.56
CA ILE A 71 -4.99 -2.67 -0.21
C ILE A 71 -3.97 -1.73 0.45
N GLY A 72 -2.93 -1.32 -0.28
CA GLY A 72 -1.93 -0.37 0.20
C GLY A 72 -2.53 0.97 0.60
N CYS A 73 -3.40 1.55 -0.24
CA CYS A 73 -4.11 2.79 0.08
C CYS A 73 -4.95 2.66 1.36
N VAL A 74 -5.69 1.56 1.51
CA VAL A 74 -6.52 1.31 2.70
C VAL A 74 -5.65 1.20 3.96
N ILE A 75 -4.54 0.47 3.90
CA ILE A 75 -3.62 0.32 5.05
C ILE A 75 -3.03 1.66 5.46
N ILE A 76 -2.59 2.49 4.49
CA ILE A 76 -2.02 3.80 4.77
C ILE A 76 -3.06 4.71 5.43
N ILE A 77 -4.26 4.81 4.86
CA ILE A 77 -5.33 5.68 5.38
C ILE A 77 -5.73 5.21 6.79
N CYS A 78 -5.98 3.92 6.96
CA CYS A 78 -6.40 3.36 8.24
C CYS A 78 -5.29 3.48 9.30
N GLY A 79 -4.03 3.19 8.93
CA GLY A 79 -2.87 3.35 9.80
C GLY A 79 -2.65 4.80 10.24
N TYR A 80 -2.79 5.75 9.31
CA TYR A 80 -2.69 7.17 9.62
C TYR A 80 -3.77 7.62 10.61
N ILE A 81 -5.03 7.22 10.39
CA ILE A 81 -6.14 7.51 11.31
C ILE A 81 -5.87 6.93 12.69
N ARG A 82 -5.40 5.67 12.77
CA ARG A 82 -5.07 5.03 14.06
C ARG A 82 -3.99 5.80 14.81
N VAL A 83 -2.84 6.05 14.18
CA VAL A 83 -1.70 6.72 14.83
C VAL A 83 -2.07 8.14 15.28
N THR A 84 -2.77 8.90 14.43
CA THR A 84 -3.20 10.26 14.77
C THR A 84 -4.23 10.28 15.90
N ALA A 85 -5.20 9.36 15.91
CA ALA A 85 -6.20 9.26 16.97
C ALA A 85 -5.58 8.93 18.35
N PHE A 86 -4.63 7.99 18.40
CA PHE A 86 -3.90 7.68 19.63
C PHE A 86 -3.06 8.86 20.11
N ASN A 87 -2.36 9.55 19.20
CA ASN A 87 -1.58 10.73 19.54
C ASN A 87 -2.45 11.88 20.09
N ILE A 88 -3.61 12.15 19.47
CA ILE A 88 -4.56 13.17 19.97
C ILE A 88 -5.07 12.79 21.36
N THR A 89 -5.37 11.50 21.58
CA THR A 89 -5.83 11.01 22.87
C THR A 89 -4.75 11.14 23.94
N ALA A 90 -3.51 10.76 23.62
CA ALA A 90 -2.36 10.89 24.50
C ALA A 90 -2.13 12.35 24.91
N GLU A 91 -2.18 13.28 23.96
CA GLU A 91 -2.00 14.71 24.20
C GLU A 91 -3.11 15.27 25.11
N ARG A 92 -4.38 14.89 24.88
CA ARG A 92 -5.50 15.28 25.75
C ARG A 92 -5.34 14.77 27.18
N GLN A 93 -5.01 13.48 27.34
CA GLN A 93 -4.81 12.88 28.66
C GLN A 93 -3.64 13.53 29.40
N THR A 94 -2.52 13.76 28.71
CA THR A 94 -1.33 14.43 29.23
C THR A 94 -1.67 15.84 29.76
N ARG A 95 -2.48 16.60 29.03
CA ARG A 95 -2.92 17.95 29.45
C ARG A 95 -3.78 17.90 30.71
N THR A 96 -4.76 17.00 30.77
CA THR A 96 -5.60 16.83 31.95
C THR A 96 -4.78 16.40 33.16
N ILE A 97 -3.90 15.41 33.01
CA ILE A 97 -3.00 14.96 34.09
C ILE A 97 -2.15 16.12 34.59
N ARG A 98 -1.54 16.89 33.68
CA ARG A 98 -0.72 18.06 34.04
C ARG A 98 -1.53 19.09 34.83
N GLN A 99 -2.75 19.41 34.41
CA GLN A 99 -3.62 20.36 35.11
C GLN A 99 -4.02 19.87 36.51
N THR A 100 -4.44 18.61 36.63
CA THR A 100 -4.82 18.02 37.92
C THR A 100 -3.64 17.91 38.87
N LEU A 101 -2.45 17.57 38.37
CA LEU A 101 -1.23 17.52 39.18
C LEU A 101 -0.83 18.91 39.67
N PHE A 102 -0.80 19.92 38.81
CA PHE A 102 -0.52 21.31 39.23
C PHE A 102 -1.52 21.80 40.27
N GLN A 103 -2.82 21.56 40.08
CA GLN A 103 -3.84 21.91 41.07
C GLN A 103 -3.65 21.16 42.40
N SER A 104 -3.19 19.91 42.36
CA SER A 104 -2.93 19.11 43.56
C SER A 104 -1.69 19.58 44.32
N ILE A 105 -0.65 20.03 43.61
CA ILE A 105 0.57 20.57 44.18
C ILE A 105 0.31 21.92 44.86
N LEU A 106 -0.48 22.80 44.24
CA LEU A 106 -0.84 24.10 44.82
C LEU A 106 -1.63 23.98 46.14
N LYS A 107 -2.26 22.84 46.40
CA LYS A 107 -2.99 22.55 47.64
C LYS A 107 -2.13 21.90 48.74
N LYS A 108 -0.83 21.68 48.50
CA LYS A 108 0.08 21.08 49.49
C LYS A 108 0.61 22.13 50.48
N ASP A 109 0.87 21.69 51.71
CA ASP A 109 1.36 22.54 52.79
C ASP A 109 2.80 23.03 52.56
N VAL A 110 3.18 24.15 53.19
CA VAL A 110 4.52 24.75 53.08
C VAL A 110 5.65 23.79 53.50
N VAL A 111 5.40 22.92 54.48
CA VAL A 111 6.36 21.90 54.95
C VAL A 111 6.72 20.88 53.86
N TYR A 112 5.82 20.63 52.92
CA TYR A 112 6.08 19.77 51.76
C TYR A 112 7.11 20.40 50.80
N PHE A 113 7.07 21.73 50.66
CA PHE A 113 7.99 22.49 49.80
C PHE A 113 9.37 22.71 50.44
N ASP A 114 9.48 22.70 51.77
CA ASP A 114 10.79 22.73 52.46
C ASP A 114 11.55 21.41 52.35
N THR A 115 10.83 20.29 52.24
CA THR A 115 11.41 18.95 52.14
C THR A 115 11.74 18.54 50.70
N HIS A 116 11.09 19.13 49.70
CA HIS A 116 11.27 18.79 48.29
C HIS A 116 11.77 20.00 47.50
N LYS A 117 12.92 19.87 46.82
CA LYS A 117 13.45 20.94 45.96
C LYS A 117 12.46 21.25 44.84
N THR A 118 12.00 22.50 44.74
CA THR A 118 11.02 22.94 43.74
C THR A 118 11.45 22.66 42.29
N GLY A 119 12.75 22.72 42.00
CA GLY A 119 13.31 22.39 40.67
C GLY A 119 13.25 20.90 40.31
N GLU A 120 13.36 20.02 41.31
CA GLU A 120 13.26 18.57 41.13
C GLU A 120 11.80 18.15 40.87
N LEU A 121 10.85 18.78 41.58
CA LEU A 121 9.42 18.55 41.32
C LEU A 121 9.02 18.96 39.89
N SER A 122 9.49 20.12 39.41
CA SER A 122 9.15 20.61 38.05
C SER A 122 9.68 19.69 36.94
N THR A 123 10.89 19.18 37.12
CA THR A 123 11.52 18.24 36.18
C THR A 123 10.85 16.86 36.23
N LEU A 124 10.61 16.31 37.42
CA LEU A 124 9.88 15.06 37.61
C LEU A 124 8.49 15.09 36.96
N ILE A 125 7.71 16.16 37.19
CA ILE A 125 6.37 16.33 36.60
C ILE A 125 6.47 16.34 35.08
N SER A 126 7.45 17.05 34.52
CA SER A 126 7.61 17.14 33.07
C SER A 126 8.03 15.81 32.46
N ASP A 127 9.05 15.16 33.04
CA ASP A 127 9.62 13.93 32.52
C ASP A 127 8.68 12.73 32.66
N ASP A 128 8.02 12.57 33.81
CA ASP A 128 7.12 11.42 34.02
C ASP A 128 5.83 11.56 33.22
N ILE A 129 5.29 12.78 33.10
CA ILE A 129 4.15 13.03 32.22
C ILE A 129 4.52 12.75 30.76
N ASN A 130 5.72 13.14 30.32
CA ASN A 130 6.19 12.86 28.97
C ASN A 130 6.35 11.34 28.73
N LYS A 131 6.92 10.58 29.68
CA LYS A 131 6.99 9.12 29.59
C LYS A 131 5.61 8.48 29.48
N ILE A 132 4.63 8.97 30.25
CA ILE A 132 3.24 8.51 30.20
C ILE A 132 2.64 8.80 28.82
N ARG A 133 2.84 10.01 28.29
CA ARG A 133 2.39 10.39 26.95
C ARG A 133 2.94 9.45 25.88
N ASP A 134 4.25 9.22 25.89
CA ASP A 134 4.92 8.37 24.90
C ASP A 134 4.47 6.90 25.05
N GLY A 135 4.18 6.47 26.27
CA GLY A 135 3.51 5.20 26.55
C GLY A 135 2.13 5.10 25.91
N ILE A 136 1.29 6.12 26.04
CA ILE A 136 -0.09 6.11 25.53
C ILE A 136 -0.14 6.29 24.01
N GLY A 137 0.69 7.19 23.47
CA GLY A 137 0.68 7.55 22.05
C GLY A 137 1.20 6.41 21.16
N ASP A 138 2.40 5.91 21.46
CA ASP A 138 3.07 4.96 20.58
C ASP A 138 2.98 3.52 21.09
N LYS A 139 3.27 3.30 22.37
CA LYS A 139 3.37 1.92 22.91
C LYS A 139 2.01 1.25 22.99
N LEU A 140 0.98 1.92 23.50
CA LEU A 140 -0.37 1.33 23.61
C LEU A 140 -0.97 1.01 22.24
N GLY A 141 -0.81 1.90 21.25
CA GLY A 141 -1.25 1.65 19.88
C GLY A 141 -0.60 0.40 19.29
N ALA A 142 0.72 0.27 19.45
CA ALA A 142 1.46 -0.90 18.97
C ALA A 142 1.06 -2.20 19.69
N LEU A 143 0.78 -2.15 20.99
CA LEU A 143 0.32 -3.32 21.75
C LEU A 143 -1.04 -3.81 21.23
N ILE A 144 -1.98 -2.91 20.98
CA ILE A 144 -3.30 -3.24 20.45
C ILE A 144 -3.19 -3.86 19.04
N ASP A 145 -2.35 -3.28 18.18
CA ASP A 145 -2.08 -3.85 16.85
C ASP A 145 -1.49 -5.26 16.96
N THR A 146 -0.52 -5.46 17.87
CA THR A 146 0.12 -6.77 18.06
C THR A 146 -0.87 -7.82 18.53
N ILE A 147 -1.75 -7.47 19.49
CA ILE A 147 -2.80 -8.38 19.97
C ILE A 147 -3.80 -8.69 18.85
N SER A 148 -4.18 -7.70 18.07
CA SER A 148 -5.13 -7.88 16.95
C SER A 148 -4.56 -8.81 15.89
N ILE A 149 -3.30 -8.60 15.48
CA ILE A 149 -2.60 -9.46 14.54
C ILE A 149 -2.48 -10.87 15.09
N PHE A 150 -2.12 -11.01 16.37
CA PHE A 150 -2.01 -12.30 17.03
C PHE A 150 -3.33 -13.09 16.97
N ILE A 151 -4.45 -12.45 17.29
CA ILE A 151 -5.78 -13.06 17.20
C ILE A 151 -6.12 -13.45 15.75
N CYS A 152 -5.88 -12.55 14.79
CA CYS A 152 -6.10 -12.83 13.37
C CYS A 152 -5.28 -14.02 12.87
N CYS A 153 -4.00 -14.11 13.25
CA CYS A 153 -3.13 -15.23 12.89
C CYS A 153 -3.64 -16.56 13.46
N ILE A 154 -4.10 -16.57 14.71
CA ILE A 154 -4.70 -17.77 15.32
C ILE A 154 -5.93 -18.19 14.52
N ILE A 155 -6.87 -17.28 14.27
CA ILE A 155 -8.12 -17.59 13.55
C ILE A 155 -7.81 -18.16 12.17
N ILE A 156 -6.95 -17.50 11.39
CA ILE A 156 -6.59 -17.95 10.03
C ILE A 156 -5.90 -19.32 10.07
N GLY A 157 -5.00 -19.55 11.04
CA GLY A 157 -4.31 -20.82 11.21
C GLY A 157 -5.27 -21.97 11.51
N PHE A 158 -6.24 -21.76 12.41
CA PHE A 158 -7.25 -22.77 12.74
C PHE A 158 -8.20 -23.06 11.57
N VAL A 159 -8.57 -22.05 10.78
CA VAL A 159 -9.47 -22.22 9.61
C VAL A 159 -8.80 -23.03 8.49
N LYS A 160 -7.52 -22.79 8.19
CA LYS A 160 -6.82 -23.50 7.11
C LYS A 160 -6.46 -24.94 7.48
N GLY A 161 -6.20 -25.23 8.75
CA GLY A 161 -5.85 -26.57 9.17
C GLY A 161 -5.68 -26.70 10.67
N TRP A 162 -6.77 -27.07 11.36
CA TRP A 162 -6.80 -27.25 12.81
C TRP A 162 -5.74 -28.26 13.34
N LYS A 163 -5.43 -29.31 12.57
CA LYS A 163 -4.41 -30.30 12.95
C LYS A 163 -2.99 -29.72 12.97
N LEU A 164 -2.63 -28.92 11.96
CA LEU A 164 -1.31 -28.29 11.87
C LEU A 164 -1.15 -27.18 12.93
N ALA A 165 -2.21 -26.41 13.15
CA ALA A 165 -2.22 -25.35 14.17
C ALA A 165 -1.98 -25.91 15.59
N LEU A 166 -2.62 -27.03 15.96
CA LEU A 166 -2.43 -27.69 17.26
C LEU A 166 -0.99 -28.17 17.48
N VAL A 167 -0.35 -28.71 16.45
CA VAL A 167 1.06 -29.16 16.53
C VAL A 167 1.98 -27.99 16.83
N ILE A 168 1.80 -26.85 16.13
CA ILE A 168 2.59 -25.63 16.37
C ILE A 168 2.29 -25.07 17.77
N PHE A 169 1.03 -25.08 18.21
CA PHE A 169 0.66 -24.60 19.53
C PHE A 169 1.31 -25.41 20.65
N SER A 170 1.50 -26.73 20.44
CA SER A 170 2.20 -27.59 21.39
C SER A 170 3.71 -27.35 21.44
N THR A 171 4.34 -26.86 20.37
CA THR A 171 5.78 -26.58 20.37
C THR A 171 6.13 -25.20 20.95
N LEU A 172 5.21 -24.23 20.91
CA LEU A 172 5.38 -22.91 21.54
C LEU A 172 5.80 -22.96 23.03
N PRO A 173 5.13 -23.69 23.94
CA PRO A 173 5.53 -23.74 25.36
C PRO A 173 6.90 -24.41 25.57
N VAL A 174 7.28 -25.35 24.70
CA VAL A 174 8.61 -26.00 24.75
C VAL A 174 9.72 -24.99 24.44
N ILE A 175 9.49 -24.10 23.48
CA ILE A 175 10.44 -23.02 23.15
C ILE A 175 10.53 -22.03 24.31
N VAL A 176 9.38 -21.62 24.87
CA VAL A 176 9.33 -20.66 25.99
C VAL A 176 10.06 -21.19 27.23
N THR A 177 9.82 -22.45 27.60
CA THR A 177 10.50 -23.07 28.75
C THR A 177 12.01 -23.15 28.54
N THR A 178 12.47 -23.54 27.35
CA THR A 178 13.90 -23.56 27.00
C THR A 178 14.53 -22.16 27.11
N PHE A 179 13.86 -21.13 26.59
CA PHE A 179 14.35 -19.75 26.66
C PHE A 179 14.45 -19.23 28.11
N ILE A 180 13.47 -19.55 28.95
CA ILE A 180 13.46 -19.16 30.37
C ILE A 180 14.61 -19.83 31.13
N ILE A 181 14.94 -21.09 30.82
CA ILE A 181 16.05 -21.79 31.46
C ILE A 181 17.37 -21.10 31.10
N THR A 182 17.59 -20.78 29.82
CA THR A 182 18.81 -20.10 29.38
C THR A 182 18.95 -18.69 29.97
N SER A 183 17.86 -17.92 30.07
CA SER A 183 17.91 -16.56 30.65
C SER A 183 18.13 -16.51 32.16
N LYS A 184 17.99 -17.65 32.86
CA LYS A 184 18.34 -17.80 34.28
C LYS A 184 19.75 -18.33 34.51
N VAL A 185 20.41 -18.84 33.47
CA VAL A 185 21.75 -19.44 33.55
C VAL A 185 22.87 -18.45 33.19
N GLY A 186 22.54 -17.30 32.60
CA GLY A 186 23.45 -16.16 32.40
C GLY A 186 23.12 -15.00 33.32
#